data_AF-A0AAV1P7G7-F1
#
_entry.id   AF-A0AAV1P7G7-F1
#
_cell.length_a   1.000
_cell.length_b   1.000
_cell.length_c   1.000
_cell.angle_alpha   90.00
_cell.angle_beta   90.00
_cell.angle_gamma   90.00
#
_symmetry.space_group_name_H-M   'P 1'
#
loop_
_entity.id
_entity.type
_entity.pdbx_description
1 polymer ?
#
loop_
_entity_poly.entity_id
_entity_poly.type
_entity_poly.pdbx_seq_one_letter_code
_entity_poly.pdbx_strand_id
1 'polypeptide(L)'
;MFPSCLSKPADGSAKRSSIGKLLLGVFVVYMLHTAWLLYGFLNTKPCDRGRGEQCINSYITARPRLQLSVFTCLVPDNSQLNLAVKIDPFDPHSTFERQVNVPLPEETRANGTLYAVVYVHKAGVSPLEDSREVHYAAQLTIYITPTHREGQRDTQKRSSSRSEKYVSHWRPHLSINMMSEDFTFNKAGLPSDVRRYMRVSQDGRQMMYLPLLLVNELSFRVRDLMEISSSTVQLPLTVSYEGISLRSFRFWVHLQDVVYSLRQFGFTEENIDEIKETLVGSNLYLLVLTALITALQLICEFLALKNDISSWRKKKSMSGMSRKSVLWRSLSTLLIFVHLLEETSLLVLLPVGLGACVEVWKLFKVFKINVQWKSSKLHVNKLDEEERKTVEYDTKASRYLSYLVYPLCISGAIFSLAYLRQKSYFSWMINSLVTGVYALGFLSMAPQLYINHKLKSVSHLQGTVLMYRGVNTLISDLCSCASFFSSSGAFLSSHQLSCFRDELLFFLYLYQRRRYAPRARRRESGTHGKKVKTQ
;
A
#
# COMPACT_ATOMS: atom_id res chain seq x y z
N MET A 1 19.19 -39.20 44.11
CA MET A 1 20.47 -38.77 43.50
C MET A 1 20.45 -39.08 42.00
N PHE A 2 20.06 -38.12 41.17
CA PHE A 2 20.24 -38.17 39.72
C PHE A 2 20.85 -36.83 39.29
N PRO A 3 22.07 -36.80 38.73
CA PRO A 3 22.68 -35.55 38.31
C PRO A 3 22.04 -35.08 37.02
N SER A 4 21.53 -33.85 37.06
CA SER A 4 21.02 -33.10 35.92
C SER A 4 22.22 -32.67 35.04
N CYS A 5 22.36 -33.27 33.86
CA CYS A 5 23.25 -32.75 32.82
C CYS A 5 22.60 -31.52 32.17
N LEU A 6 22.75 -30.37 32.81
CA LEU A 6 22.45 -29.07 32.21
C LEU A 6 23.56 -28.76 31.19
N SER A 7 23.28 -28.95 29.90
CA SER A 7 24.15 -28.48 28.83
C SER A 7 24.18 -26.95 28.86
N LYS A 8 25.34 -26.39 29.20
CA LYS A 8 25.66 -24.97 29.02
C LYS A 8 25.39 -24.56 27.56
N PRO A 9 24.49 -23.61 27.27
CA PRO A 9 24.44 -23.02 25.93
C PRO A 9 25.65 -22.11 25.77
N ALA A 10 26.35 -22.25 24.64
CA ALA A 10 27.45 -21.36 24.25
C ALA A 10 27.03 -19.88 24.34
N ASP A 11 27.90 -19.03 24.90
CA ASP A 11 27.64 -17.61 25.25
C ASP A 11 27.10 -16.73 24.10
N GLY A 12 27.26 -17.15 22.84
CA GLY A 12 26.67 -16.47 21.67
C GLY A 12 25.15 -16.67 21.49
N SER A 13 24.59 -17.74 22.07
CA SER A 13 23.15 -18.07 22.01
C SER A 13 22.34 -17.26 23.03
N ALA A 14 22.86 -17.10 24.25
CA ALA A 14 22.21 -16.37 25.32
C ALA A 14 22.04 -14.88 25.00
N LYS A 15 23.06 -14.23 24.42
CA LYS A 15 22.97 -12.82 23.96
C LYS A 15 21.92 -12.62 22.87
N ARG A 16 21.79 -13.54 21.91
CA ARG A 16 20.74 -13.47 20.87
C ARG A 16 19.33 -13.67 21.43
N SER A 17 19.16 -14.55 22.41
CA SER A 17 17.88 -14.74 23.11
C SER A 17 17.51 -13.50 23.94
N SER A 18 18.49 -12.87 24.60
CA SER A 18 18.29 -11.65 25.39
C SER A 18 17.87 -10.45 24.53
N ILE A 19 18.50 -10.26 23.37
CA ILE A 19 18.12 -9.18 22.44
C ILE A 19 16.72 -9.42 21.86
N GLY A 20 16.37 -10.68 21.56
CA GLY A 20 15.02 -11.03 21.09
C GLY A 20 13.93 -10.73 22.13
N LYS A 21 14.19 -11.02 23.40
CA LYS A 21 13.28 -10.69 24.51
C LYS A 21 13.15 -9.18 24.72
N LEU A 22 14.26 -8.43 24.62
CA LEU A 22 14.25 -6.96 24.69
C LEU A 22 13.40 -6.35 23.57
N LEU A 23 13.63 -6.79 22.32
CA LEU A 23 12.87 -6.32 21.16
C LEU A 23 11.37 -6.65 21.27
N LEU A 24 11.04 -7.85 21.78
CA LEU A 24 9.66 -8.22 22.03
C LEU A 24 9.02 -7.33 23.11
N GLY A 25 9.75 -7.03 24.19
CA GLY A 25 9.30 -6.12 25.24
C GLY A 25 9.04 -4.70 24.69
N VAL A 26 9.98 -4.16 23.92
CA VAL A 26 9.81 -2.85 23.25
C VAL A 26 8.60 -2.85 22.31
N PHE A 27 8.42 -3.92 21.54
CA PHE A 27 7.27 -4.07 20.65
C PHE A 27 5.94 -4.08 21.42
N VAL A 28 5.84 -4.81 22.52
CA VAL A 28 4.61 -4.83 23.35
C VAL A 28 4.32 -3.47 23.95
N VAL A 29 5.33 -2.78 24.49
CA VAL A 29 5.17 -1.41 25.02
C VAL A 29 4.72 -0.46 23.92
N TYR A 30 5.28 -0.57 22.71
CA TYR A 30 4.86 0.22 21.56
C TYR A 30 3.40 -0.06 21.17
N MET A 31 2.97 -1.32 21.15
CA MET A 31 1.58 -1.69 20.85
C MET A 31 0.60 -1.16 21.90
N LEU A 32 0.95 -1.25 23.19
CA LEU A 32 0.14 -0.69 24.28
C LEU A 32 0.06 0.84 24.20
N HIS A 33 1.18 1.51 23.92
CA HIS A 33 1.22 2.95 23.71
C HIS A 33 0.37 3.36 22.50
N THR A 34 0.44 2.61 21.41
CA THR A 34 -0.38 2.86 20.22
C THR A 34 -1.87 2.66 20.51
N ALA A 35 -2.24 1.62 21.27
CA ALA A 35 -3.62 1.40 21.69
C ALA A 35 -4.11 2.53 22.62
N TRP A 36 -3.26 3.01 23.53
CA TRP A 36 -3.56 4.15 24.39
C TRP A 36 -3.77 5.45 23.60
N LEU A 37 -2.90 5.73 22.62
CA LEU A 37 -3.06 6.87 21.72
C LEU A 37 -4.36 6.76 20.89
N LEU A 38 -4.67 5.59 20.36
CA LEU A 38 -5.91 5.35 19.62
C LEU A 38 -7.15 5.52 20.52
N TYR A 39 -7.07 5.09 21.78
CA TYR A 39 -8.12 5.33 22.76
C TYR A 39 -8.30 6.83 23.03
N GLY A 40 -7.22 7.59 23.23
CA GLY A 40 -7.27 9.06 23.37
C GLY A 40 -7.72 9.79 22.11
N PHE A 41 -7.53 9.17 20.94
CA PHE A 41 -8.06 9.66 19.68
C PHE A 41 -9.58 9.58 19.62
N LEU A 42 -10.14 8.41 19.97
CA LEU A 42 -11.58 8.15 19.95
C LEU A 42 -12.33 8.82 21.11
N ASN A 43 -11.70 8.88 22.29
CA ASN A 43 -12.30 9.36 23.53
C ASN A 43 -11.56 10.58 24.08
N THR A 44 -11.81 11.75 23.48
CA THR A 44 -11.35 13.04 24.01
C THR A 44 -12.16 13.41 25.25
N LYS A 45 -11.49 13.58 26.40
CA LYS A 45 -12.15 14.03 27.62
C LYS A 45 -12.50 15.52 27.53
N PRO A 46 -13.75 15.92 27.86
CA PRO A 46 -14.12 17.33 27.94
C PRO A 46 -13.42 18.02 29.12
N CYS A 47 -13.29 19.34 29.04
CA CYS A 47 -12.69 20.14 30.11
C CYS A 47 -13.58 20.18 31.36
N ASP A 48 -13.01 19.90 32.54
CA ASP A 48 -13.73 19.92 33.81
C ASP A 48 -13.58 21.30 34.48
N ARG A 49 -14.61 22.15 34.35
CA ARG A 49 -14.63 23.49 34.97
C ARG A 49 -14.58 23.43 36.50
N GLY A 50 -14.99 22.32 37.12
CA GLY A 50 -15.02 22.16 38.58
C GLY A 50 -13.63 22.05 39.22
N ARG A 51 -12.60 21.71 38.43
CA ARG A 51 -11.21 21.53 38.90
C ARG A 51 -10.33 22.78 38.74
N GLY A 52 -10.90 23.91 38.29
CA GLY A 52 -10.13 25.15 38.06
C GLY A 52 -9.26 25.13 36.80
N GLU A 53 -9.52 24.24 35.85
CA GLU A 53 -8.81 24.17 34.58
C GLU A 53 -9.18 25.32 33.63
N GLN A 54 -8.21 25.82 32.86
CA GLN A 54 -8.47 26.82 31.81
C GLN A 54 -9.13 26.15 30.59
N CYS A 55 -10.45 26.26 30.51
CA CYS A 55 -11.25 25.69 29.43
C CYS A 55 -11.44 26.67 28.26
N ILE A 56 -11.41 26.13 27.05
CA ILE A 56 -11.72 26.82 25.79
C ILE A 56 -13.09 26.33 25.32
N ASN A 57 -14.04 27.26 25.14
CA ASN A 57 -15.41 26.95 24.72
C ASN A 57 -15.60 27.16 23.21
N SER A 58 -16.62 26.56 22.62
CA SER A 58 -16.98 26.83 21.22
C SER A 58 -17.64 28.20 21.09
N TYR A 59 -17.30 28.94 20.03
CA TYR A 59 -18.04 30.15 19.65
C TYR A 59 -19.49 29.83 19.22
N ILE A 60 -19.74 28.62 18.71
CA ILE A 60 -21.07 28.16 18.25
C ILE A 60 -22.04 27.97 19.43
N THR A 61 -21.54 27.66 20.63
CA THR A 61 -22.38 27.44 21.82
C THR A 61 -23.24 28.66 22.16
N ALA A 62 -22.77 29.87 21.82
CA ALA A 62 -23.52 31.12 22.03
C ALA A 62 -24.64 31.36 20.99
N ARG A 63 -24.82 30.45 20.02
CA ARG A 63 -25.73 30.55 18.87
C ARG A 63 -25.66 31.93 18.17
N PRO A 64 -24.46 32.37 17.75
CA PRO A 64 -24.34 33.63 17.01
C PRO A 64 -25.06 33.53 15.66
N ARG A 65 -25.55 34.67 15.16
CA ARG A 65 -26.04 34.76 13.78
C ARG A 65 -24.85 34.74 12.82
N LEU A 66 -24.65 33.61 12.16
CA LEU A 66 -23.56 33.39 11.22
C LEU A 66 -24.06 33.50 9.77
N GLN A 67 -23.12 33.85 8.89
CA GLN A 67 -23.29 33.88 7.45
C GLN A 67 -22.15 33.07 6.81
N LEU A 68 -22.49 32.25 5.81
CA LEU A 68 -21.52 31.53 4.99
C LEU A 68 -21.46 32.15 3.60
N SER A 69 -20.25 32.53 3.19
CA SER A 69 -19.99 33.21 1.93
C SER A 69 -18.85 32.48 1.19
N VAL A 70 -19.09 32.04 -0.05
CA VAL A 70 -18.07 31.42 -0.91
C VAL A 70 -17.69 32.42 -1.99
N PHE A 71 -16.41 32.74 -2.07
CA PHE A 71 -15.84 33.61 -3.10
C PHE A 71 -14.94 32.80 -4.04
N THR A 72 -14.82 33.23 -5.29
CA THR A 72 -13.81 32.73 -6.22
C THR A 72 -12.74 33.77 -6.47
N CYS A 73 -11.49 33.32 -6.57
CA CYS A 73 -10.34 34.19 -6.70
C CYS A 73 -9.19 33.46 -7.43
N LEU A 74 -8.30 34.22 -8.07
CA LEU A 74 -7.13 33.67 -8.78
C LEU A 74 -5.96 33.43 -7.81
N VAL A 75 -5.80 34.32 -6.82
CA VAL A 75 -4.80 34.24 -5.76
C VAL A 75 -5.49 34.51 -4.41
N PRO A 76 -5.44 33.58 -3.44
CA PRO A 76 -6.16 33.71 -2.18
C PRO A 76 -5.89 35.01 -1.41
N ASP A 77 -4.64 35.50 -1.41
CA ASP A 77 -4.21 36.59 -0.53
C ASP A 77 -4.19 37.98 -1.20
N ASN A 78 -4.29 38.07 -2.54
CA ASN A 78 -3.98 39.30 -3.29
C ASN A 78 -4.90 39.59 -4.48
N SER A 79 -6.01 38.88 -4.65
CA SER A 79 -6.90 39.07 -5.81
C SER A 79 -8.32 39.49 -5.43
N GLN A 80 -9.04 40.05 -6.41
CA GLN A 80 -10.43 40.45 -6.24
C GLN A 80 -11.31 39.22 -5.95
N LEU A 81 -12.10 39.31 -4.88
CA LEU A 81 -13.00 38.25 -4.45
C LEU A 81 -14.34 38.38 -5.20
N ASN A 82 -14.66 37.40 -6.04
CA ASN A 82 -15.95 37.34 -6.72
C ASN A 82 -16.92 36.48 -5.91
N LEU A 83 -18.03 37.05 -5.46
CA LEU A 83 -19.01 36.30 -4.67
C LEU A 83 -19.70 35.23 -5.53
N ALA A 84 -19.55 33.96 -5.15
CA ALA A 84 -20.21 32.84 -5.81
C ALA A 84 -21.49 32.45 -5.06
N VAL A 85 -21.42 32.23 -3.75
CA VAL A 85 -22.56 31.78 -2.94
C VAL A 85 -22.64 32.59 -1.65
N LYS A 86 -23.84 33.04 -1.28
CA LYS A 86 -24.14 33.65 0.02
C LYS A 86 -25.32 32.92 0.66
N ILE A 87 -25.17 32.56 1.94
CA ILE A 87 -26.16 31.84 2.74
C ILE A 87 -26.36 32.60 4.05
N ASP A 88 -27.56 33.15 4.23
CA ASP A 88 -27.98 33.97 5.36
C ASP A 88 -29.48 33.73 5.60
N PRO A 89 -29.92 33.24 6.77
CA PRO A 89 -29.10 32.81 7.91
C PRO A 89 -28.40 31.46 7.65
N PHE A 90 -27.16 31.31 8.09
CA PHE A 90 -26.45 30.04 8.08
C PHE A 90 -26.61 29.34 9.44
N ASP A 91 -27.19 28.14 9.43
CA ASP A 91 -27.30 27.28 10.60
C ASP A 91 -26.22 26.16 10.55
N PRO A 92 -25.26 26.16 11.48
CA PRO A 92 -24.22 25.14 11.60
C PRO A 92 -24.72 23.70 11.68
N HIS A 93 -25.94 23.47 12.16
CA HIS A 93 -26.46 22.12 12.35
C HIS A 93 -27.26 21.58 11.16
N SER A 94 -27.71 22.45 10.25
CA SER A 94 -28.48 22.07 9.08
C SER A 94 -27.57 21.74 7.89
N THR A 95 -27.82 20.62 7.21
CA THR A 95 -27.14 20.31 5.95
C THR A 95 -27.82 21.02 4.79
N PHE A 96 -27.05 21.43 3.79
CA PHE A 96 -27.61 21.98 2.56
C PHE A 96 -26.76 21.60 1.34
N GLU A 97 -27.39 21.64 0.17
CA GLU A 97 -26.73 21.50 -1.12
C GLU A 97 -27.26 22.58 -2.06
N ARG A 98 -26.37 23.30 -2.73
CA ARG A 98 -26.74 24.39 -3.65
C ARG A 98 -25.84 24.42 -4.87
N GLN A 99 -26.46 24.39 -6.05
CA GLN A 99 -25.77 24.51 -7.32
C GLN A 99 -25.77 25.96 -7.80
N VAL A 100 -24.60 26.47 -8.21
CA VAL A 100 -24.42 27.82 -8.74
C VAL A 100 -23.49 27.80 -9.94
N ASN A 101 -23.76 28.62 -10.96
CA ASN A 101 -22.87 28.77 -12.11
C ASN A 101 -21.81 29.84 -11.81
N VAL A 102 -20.55 29.45 -11.84
CA VAL A 102 -19.41 30.32 -11.53
C VAL A 102 -18.80 30.83 -12.84
N PRO A 103 -18.60 32.16 -13.00
CA PRO A 103 -17.89 32.70 -14.16
C PRO A 103 -16.39 32.40 -14.09
N LEU A 104 -15.81 32.00 -15.22
CA LEU A 104 -14.38 31.69 -15.34
C LEU A 104 -13.59 32.90 -15.87
N PRO A 105 -12.59 33.40 -15.12
CA PRO A 105 -11.66 34.41 -15.61
C PRO A 105 -10.91 33.95 -16.88
N GLU A 106 -10.47 34.91 -17.70
CA GLU A 106 -9.63 34.65 -18.88
C GLU A 106 -8.36 33.89 -18.54
N GLU A 107 -7.73 34.24 -17.41
CA GLU A 107 -6.53 33.56 -16.93
C GLU A 107 -6.78 32.08 -16.65
N THR A 108 -7.91 31.74 -16.02
CA THR A 108 -8.29 30.34 -15.76
C THR A 108 -8.56 29.58 -17.07
N ARG A 109 -9.17 30.24 -18.06
CA ARG A 109 -9.38 29.67 -19.41
C ARG A 109 -8.06 29.49 -20.18
N ALA A 110 -7.03 30.24 -19.82
CA ALA A 110 -5.66 30.14 -20.30
C ALA A 110 -4.79 29.22 -19.40
N ASN A 111 -5.37 28.14 -18.86
CA ASN A 111 -4.72 27.20 -17.95
C ASN A 111 -4.23 27.81 -16.63
N GLY A 112 -4.84 28.88 -16.13
CA GLY A 112 -4.60 29.41 -14.78
C GLY A 112 -5.36 28.65 -13.70
N THR A 113 -4.89 28.74 -12.45
CA THR A 113 -5.58 28.14 -11.30
C THR A 113 -6.67 29.05 -10.76
N LEU A 114 -7.85 28.50 -10.50
CA LEU A 114 -8.91 29.16 -9.74
C LEU A 114 -9.07 28.52 -8.35
N TYR A 115 -9.27 29.37 -7.34
CA TYR A 115 -9.53 28.98 -5.95
C TYR A 115 -10.94 29.39 -5.53
N ALA A 116 -11.54 28.59 -4.65
CA ALA A 116 -12.69 28.95 -3.85
C ALA A 116 -12.24 29.26 -2.42
N VAL A 117 -12.61 30.42 -1.90
CA VAL A 117 -12.39 30.78 -0.49
C VAL A 117 -13.74 30.80 0.21
N VAL A 118 -13.90 29.89 1.16
CA VAL A 118 -15.10 29.77 1.98
C VAL A 118 -14.89 30.57 3.25
N TYR A 119 -15.77 31.53 3.52
CA TYR A 119 -15.78 32.34 4.74
C TYR A 119 -16.99 32.02 5.61
N VAL A 120 -16.75 31.88 6.91
CA VAL A 120 -17.77 31.86 7.96
C VAL A 120 -17.53 33.08 8.85
N HIS A 121 -18.50 33.98 8.89
CA HIS A 121 -18.40 35.26 9.58
C HIS A 121 -19.73 35.66 10.20
N LYS A 122 -19.74 36.73 11.01
CA LYS A 122 -20.96 37.27 11.61
C LYS A 122 -21.89 37.84 10.54
N ALA A 123 -23.18 37.55 10.64
CA ALA A 123 -24.19 38.08 9.73
C ALA A 123 -24.26 39.61 9.79
N GLY A 124 -24.32 40.26 8.62
CA GLY A 124 -24.42 41.72 8.48
C GLY A 124 -23.09 42.47 8.47
N VAL A 125 -21.94 41.79 8.66
CA VAL A 125 -20.59 42.36 8.52
C VAL A 125 -19.92 41.74 7.29
N SER A 126 -19.11 42.51 6.55
CA SER A 126 -18.33 41.92 5.46
C SER A 126 -17.25 40.98 6.03
N PRO A 127 -16.90 39.87 5.34
CA PRO A 127 -15.89 38.94 5.85
C PRO A 127 -14.58 39.64 6.21
N LEU A 128 -14.08 40.49 5.30
CA LEU A 128 -12.80 41.21 5.43
C LEU A 128 -12.73 42.16 6.64
N GLU A 129 -13.87 42.60 7.19
CA GLU A 129 -13.94 43.48 8.36
C GLU A 129 -14.15 42.72 9.67
N ASP A 130 -14.53 41.44 9.61
CA ASP A 130 -14.83 40.64 10.79
C ASP A 130 -13.56 40.05 11.41
N SER A 131 -13.13 40.58 12.55
CA SER A 131 -12.01 40.04 13.33
C SER A 131 -12.17 38.56 13.77
N ARG A 132 -13.41 38.03 13.74
CA ARG A 132 -13.75 36.66 14.15
C ARG A 132 -14.10 35.76 12.96
N GLU A 133 -13.66 36.10 11.75
CA GLU A 133 -13.85 35.26 10.57
C GLU A 133 -12.99 33.99 10.59
N VAL A 134 -13.52 32.95 9.96
CA VAL A 134 -12.77 31.74 9.59
C VAL A 134 -12.88 31.56 8.09
N HIS A 135 -11.73 31.39 7.44
CA HIS A 135 -11.67 31.14 6.01
C HIS A 135 -10.89 29.86 5.70
N TYR A 136 -11.26 29.21 4.60
CA TYR A 136 -10.53 28.08 4.03
C TYR A 136 -10.48 28.24 2.51
N ALA A 137 -9.27 28.16 1.93
CA ALA A 137 -9.07 28.22 0.49
C ALA A 137 -8.89 26.80 -0.09
N ALA A 138 -9.66 26.48 -1.13
CA ALA A 138 -9.59 25.21 -1.84
C ALA A 138 -9.41 25.45 -3.35
N GLN A 139 -8.61 24.62 -4.00
CA GLN A 139 -8.41 24.71 -5.45
C GLN A 139 -9.63 24.13 -6.20
N LEU A 140 -10.18 24.89 -7.15
CA LEU A 140 -11.30 24.46 -8.02
C LEU A 140 -10.82 23.87 -9.35
N THR A 141 -9.53 23.98 -9.63
CA THR A 141 -8.92 23.56 -10.90
C THR A 141 -7.77 22.60 -10.62
N ILE A 142 -7.62 21.57 -11.44
CA ILE A 142 -6.53 20.60 -11.31
C ILE A 142 -5.94 20.29 -12.68
N TYR A 143 -4.63 20.10 -12.76
CA TYR A 143 -3.96 19.73 -13.99
C TYR A 143 -3.78 18.23 -14.04
N ILE A 144 -4.34 17.61 -15.08
CA ILE A 144 -4.22 16.17 -15.30
C ILE A 144 -3.82 15.96 -16.75
N THR A 145 -2.91 15.02 -16.98
CA THR A 145 -2.59 14.55 -18.32
C THR A 145 -3.82 13.87 -18.89
N PRO A 146 -4.25 14.15 -20.13
CA PRO A 146 -5.43 13.48 -20.69
C PRO A 146 -5.19 11.97 -20.70
N THR A 147 -5.82 11.25 -19.77
CA THR A 147 -5.82 9.79 -19.76
C THR A 147 -6.47 9.36 -21.07
N HIS A 148 -5.80 8.49 -21.82
CA HIS A 148 -6.39 7.86 -23.00
C HIS A 148 -7.72 7.24 -22.55
N ARG A 149 -8.86 7.86 -22.88
CA ARG A 149 -10.19 7.27 -22.66
C ARG A 149 -10.25 5.98 -23.46
N GLU A 150 -9.93 4.86 -22.81
CA GLU A 150 -10.27 3.54 -23.32
C GLU A 150 -11.79 3.40 -23.23
N GLY A 151 -12.45 3.58 -24.37
CA GLY A 151 -13.86 3.23 -24.52
C GLY A 151 -14.80 4.38 -24.88
N GLN A 152 -14.58 5.04 -26.02
CA GLN A 152 -15.72 5.44 -26.85
C GLN A 152 -15.30 5.48 -28.32
N ARG A 153 -16.00 4.68 -29.13
CA ARG A 153 -15.93 4.67 -30.59
C ARG A 153 -16.38 6.05 -31.06
N ASP A 154 -15.55 6.73 -31.85
CA ASP A 154 -15.96 7.06 -33.20
C ASP A 154 -14.79 7.43 -34.11
N THR A 155 -15.07 7.23 -35.39
CA THR A 155 -14.11 7.08 -36.47
C THR A 155 -13.81 8.44 -37.08
N GLN A 156 -12.62 9.03 -36.86
CA GLN A 156 -11.94 9.81 -37.92
C GLN A 156 -10.50 10.26 -37.57
N LYS A 157 -9.59 9.81 -38.45
CA LYS A 157 -8.36 10.44 -38.97
C LYS A 157 -7.23 10.88 -38.02
N ARG A 158 -6.13 10.15 -38.19
CA ARG A 158 -4.70 10.54 -38.09
C ARG A 158 -4.45 12.05 -38.22
N SER A 159 -3.76 12.64 -37.25
CA SER A 159 -2.39 13.19 -37.40
C SER A 159 -2.12 14.25 -36.32
N SER A 160 -1.22 13.92 -35.41
CA SER A 160 -0.17 14.77 -34.84
C SER A 160 0.23 14.15 -33.50
N SER A 161 1.51 13.89 -33.35
CA SER A 161 2.19 13.87 -32.07
C SER A 161 2.03 15.25 -31.43
N ARG A 162 0.83 15.58 -30.95
CA ARG A 162 0.68 16.67 -30.00
C ARG A 162 1.32 16.17 -28.72
N SER A 163 2.37 16.86 -28.31
CA SER A 163 2.90 16.77 -26.95
C SER A 163 1.75 16.59 -25.97
N GLU A 164 1.90 15.70 -25.00
CA GLU A 164 0.97 15.55 -23.88
C GLU A 164 0.81 16.90 -23.19
N LYS A 165 -0.16 17.69 -23.66
CA LYS A 165 -0.43 19.03 -23.14
C LYS A 165 -1.30 18.81 -21.91
N TYR A 166 -0.78 19.19 -20.76
CA TYR A 166 -1.57 19.30 -19.53
C TYR A 166 -2.80 20.18 -19.81
N VAL A 167 -3.98 19.65 -19.50
CA VAL A 167 -5.25 20.38 -19.61
C VAL A 167 -5.77 20.65 -18.21
N SER A 168 -6.22 21.88 -17.96
CA SER A 168 -6.89 22.22 -16.70
C SER A 168 -8.28 21.61 -16.66
N HIS A 169 -8.60 20.94 -15.58
CA HIS A 169 -9.92 20.38 -15.31
C HIS A 169 -10.59 21.13 -14.16
N TRP A 170 -11.91 21.23 -14.23
CA TRP A 170 -12.80 21.85 -13.27
C TRP A 170 -13.34 20.84 -12.26
N ARG A 171 -13.37 21.23 -11.00
CA ARG A 171 -14.00 20.49 -9.90
C ARG A 171 -15.44 20.99 -9.70
N PRO A 172 -16.47 20.20 -10.07
CA PRO A 172 -17.86 20.64 -9.95
C PRO A 172 -18.43 20.54 -8.53
N HIS A 173 -17.84 19.77 -7.63
CA HIS A 173 -18.37 19.57 -6.27
C HIS A 173 -17.43 20.13 -5.19
N LEU A 174 -17.91 21.11 -4.42
CA LEU A 174 -17.24 21.68 -3.26
C LEU A 174 -17.97 21.27 -1.99
N SER A 175 -17.44 20.26 -1.29
CA SER A 175 -18.00 19.76 -0.04
C SER A 175 -17.33 20.44 1.15
N ILE A 176 -18.11 21.12 1.97
CA ILE A 176 -17.65 21.91 3.11
C ILE A 176 -18.10 21.20 4.39
N ASN A 177 -17.15 20.87 5.25
CA ASN A 177 -17.40 20.27 6.54
C ASN A 177 -17.03 21.26 7.65
N MET A 178 -17.88 21.40 8.67
CA MET A 178 -17.59 22.23 9.83
C MET A 178 -17.87 21.47 11.12
N MET A 179 -17.00 21.61 12.12
CA MET A 179 -17.28 21.07 13.45
C MET A 179 -18.44 21.85 14.08
N SER A 180 -19.63 21.26 14.10
CA SER A 180 -20.84 21.86 14.66
C SER A 180 -21.12 21.41 16.11
N GLU A 181 -20.44 20.37 16.59
CA GLU A 181 -20.57 19.86 17.96
C GLU A 181 -19.95 20.82 18.99
N ASP A 182 -20.71 21.09 20.06
CA ASP A 182 -20.21 21.85 21.20
C ASP A 182 -19.27 20.99 22.06
N PHE A 183 -17.97 21.25 21.97
CA PHE A 183 -16.95 20.58 22.78
C PHE A 183 -16.12 21.60 23.57
N THR A 184 -15.68 21.24 24.77
CA THR A 184 -14.81 22.11 25.58
C THR A 184 -13.42 21.51 25.68
N PHE A 185 -12.42 22.25 25.23
CA PHE A 185 -11.03 21.81 25.27
C PHE A 185 -10.33 22.33 26.51
N ASN A 186 -9.53 21.48 27.16
CA ASN A 186 -8.53 21.95 28.11
C ASN A 186 -7.32 22.46 27.33
N LYS A 187 -6.83 23.67 27.65
CA LYS A 187 -5.66 24.28 27.01
C LYS A 187 -4.41 23.39 27.05
N ALA A 188 -4.21 22.62 28.12
CA ALA A 188 -3.08 21.69 28.25
C ALA A 188 -3.27 20.37 27.49
N GLY A 189 -4.53 19.97 27.27
CA GLY A 189 -4.91 18.71 26.63
C GLY A 189 -5.31 18.84 25.16
N LEU A 190 -5.04 19.98 24.51
CA LEU A 190 -5.45 20.24 23.14
C LEU A 190 -4.65 19.36 22.16
N PRO A 191 -5.31 18.49 21.37
CA PRO A 191 -4.62 17.66 20.39
C PRO A 191 -3.94 18.50 19.30
N SER A 192 -2.73 18.09 18.88
CA SER A 192 -1.93 18.82 17.89
C SER A 192 -2.57 18.88 16.50
N ASP A 193 -3.36 17.87 16.15
CA ASP A 193 -4.14 17.77 14.92
C ASP A 193 -5.20 18.88 14.84
N VAL A 194 -5.96 19.08 15.91
CA VAL A 194 -6.99 20.14 15.98
C VAL A 194 -6.37 21.52 16.09
N ARG A 195 -5.23 21.64 16.79
CA ARG A 195 -4.56 22.92 17.05
C ARG A 195 -4.20 23.70 15.78
N ARG A 196 -3.94 23.03 14.66
CA ARG A 196 -3.60 23.68 13.38
C ARG A 196 -4.79 24.41 12.74
N TYR A 197 -6.00 23.93 13.00
CA TYR A 197 -7.23 24.50 12.45
C TYR A 197 -7.94 25.43 13.44
N MET A 198 -7.54 25.37 14.71
CA MET A 198 -8.17 26.13 15.79
C MET A 198 -7.60 27.55 15.89
N ARG A 199 -8.44 28.54 15.60
CA ARG A 199 -8.20 29.94 15.98
C ARG A 199 -8.92 30.23 17.29
N VAL A 200 -8.19 30.71 18.29
CA VAL A 200 -8.74 31.06 19.60
C VAL A 200 -8.90 32.57 19.69
N SER A 201 -10.10 33.02 20.04
CA SER A 201 -10.42 34.41 20.36
C SER A 201 -10.66 34.53 21.86
N GLN A 202 -10.22 35.64 22.45
CA GLN A 202 -10.44 35.93 23.87
C GLN A 202 -11.52 36.99 24.00
N ASP A 203 -12.60 36.67 24.71
CA ASP A 203 -13.68 37.60 25.03
C ASP A 203 -13.72 37.79 26.56
N GLY A 204 -13.01 38.81 27.04
CA GLY A 204 -12.81 39.07 28.47
C GLY A 204 -12.08 37.91 29.18
N ARG A 205 -12.78 37.24 30.11
CA ARG A 205 -12.23 36.09 30.88
C ARG A 205 -12.49 34.73 30.23
N GLN A 206 -13.26 34.65 29.15
CA GLN A 206 -13.59 33.39 28.48
C GLN A 206 -12.74 33.24 27.21
N MET A 207 -12.07 32.09 27.08
CA MET A 207 -11.40 31.71 25.83
C MET A 207 -12.41 30.95 24.96
N MET A 208 -12.60 31.39 23.72
CA MET A 208 -13.49 30.74 22.77
C MET A 208 -12.71 30.36 21.50
N TYR A 209 -12.96 29.18 20.96
CA TYR A 209 -12.44 28.82 19.63
C TYR A 209 -13.47 29.12 18.55
N LEU A 210 -12.98 29.64 17.42
CA LEU A 210 -13.79 29.87 16.24
C LEU A 210 -14.14 28.54 15.54
N PRO A 211 -15.23 28.49 14.75
CA PRO A 211 -15.65 27.28 14.07
C PRO A 211 -14.53 26.63 13.26
N LEU A 212 -14.35 25.31 13.39
CA LEU A 212 -13.33 24.59 12.64
C LEU A 212 -13.89 24.21 11.27
N LEU A 213 -13.41 24.88 10.24
CA LEU A 213 -13.83 24.69 8.84
C LEU A 213 -12.82 23.81 8.09
N LEU A 214 -13.33 22.86 7.32
CA LEU A 214 -12.54 21.98 6.46
C LEU A 214 -13.27 21.77 5.13
N VAL A 215 -12.60 22.01 4.00
CA VAL A 215 -13.12 21.56 2.70
C VAL A 215 -12.74 20.09 2.53
N ASN A 216 -13.74 19.24 2.31
CA ASN A 216 -13.53 17.83 2.11
C ASN A 216 -12.91 17.59 0.72
N GLU A 217 -11.60 17.35 0.69
CA GLU A 217 -10.87 16.95 -0.52
C GLU A 217 -11.02 15.47 -0.85
N LEU A 218 -11.70 14.69 0.00
CA LEU A 218 -11.83 13.24 -0.17
C LEU A 218 -13.16 12.87 -0.86
N SER A 219 -14.11 13.80 -0.93
CA SER A 219 -15.39 13.59 -1.61
C SER A 219 -15.32 13.68 -3.13
N PHE A 220 -14.27 14.29 -3.69
CA PHE A 220 -14.12 14.44 -5.13
C PHE A 220 -13.19 13.38 -5.71
N ARG A 221 -13.48 13.01 -6.95
CA ARG A 221 -12.69 12.06 -7.74
C ARG A 221 -12.32 12.64 -9.09
N VAL A 222 -11.27 12.10 -9.69
CA VAL A 222 -10.76 12.43 -11.03
C VAL A 222 -11.82 12.20 -12.09
N ARG A 223 -12.66 11.16 -11.95
CA ARG A 223 -13.75 10.86 -12.89
C ARG A 223 -14.85 11.93 -12.94
N ASP A 224 -14.99 12.72 -11.88
CA ASP A 224 -16.02 13.76 -11.78
C ASP A 224 -15.53 15.10 -12.33
N LEU A 225 -14.27 15.18 -12.76
CA LEU A 225 -13.66 16.39 -13.28
C LEU A 225 -14.14 16.70 -14.70
N MET A 226 -14.35 17.99 -14.97
CA MET A 226 -14.78 18.47 -16.29
C MET A 226 -13.64 19.19 -16.99
N GLU A 227 -13.37 18.85 -18.25
CA GLU A 227 -12.32 19.53 -19.04
C GLU A 227 -12.69 21.01 -19.28
N ILE A 228 -11.76 21.93 -18.98
CA ILE A 228 -11.95 23.36 -19.23
C ILE A 228 -11.48 23.65 -20.65
N SER A 229 -12.39 24.15 -21.48
CA SER A 229 -12.08 24.65 -22.81
C SER A 229 -11.92 26.17 -22.80
N SER A 230 -11.16 26.72 -23.74
CA SER A 230 -10.97 28.18 -23.84
C SER A 230 -12.26 28.96 -24.13
N SER A 231 -13.30 28.29 -24.65
CA SER A 231 -14.61 28.87 -24.95
C SER A 231 -15.62 28.77 -23.79
N THR A 232 -15.31 28.00 -22.74
CA THR A 232 -16.24 27.82 -21.60
C THR A 232 -16.19 29.04 -20.68
N VAL A 233 -17.28 29.84 -20.65
CA VAL A 233 -17.35 31.08 -19.84
C VAL A 233 -17.87 30.83 -18.42
N GLN A 234 -18.77 29.88 -18.24
CA GLN A 234 -19.37 29.55 -16.94
C GLN A 234 -19.38 28.05 -16.73
N LEU A 235 -19.16 27.60 -15.49
CA LEU A 235 -19.25 26.19 -15.11
C LEU A 235 -20.10 26.01 -13.84
N PRO A 236 -20.85 24.90 -13.73
CA PRO A 236 -21.62 24.60 -12.54
C PRO A 236 -20.71 24.22 -11.37
N LEU A 237 -21.00 24.77 -10.20
CA LEU A 237 -20.40 24.45 -8.91
C LEU A 237 -21.52 24.06 -7.93
N THR A 238 -21.52 22.82 -7.48
CA THR A 238 -22.38 22.33 -6.42
C THR A 238 -21.65 22.44 -5.09
N VAL A 239 -22.14 23.34 -4.24
CA VAL A 239 -21.64 23.56 -2.88
C VAL A 239 -22.49 22.75 -1.91
N SER A 240 -21.90 21.77 -1.25
CA SER A 240 -22.55 20.98 -0.19
C SER A 240 -21.95 21.30 1.17
N TYR A 241 -22.79 21.31 2.20
CA TYR A 241 -22.38 21.56 3.58
C TYR A 241 -22.89 20.50 4.53
N GLU A 242 -21.99 20.03 5.41
CA GLU A 242 -22.30 19.09 6.47
C GLU A 242 -21.64 19.48 7.81
N GLY A 243 -22.44 19.49 8.88
CA GLY A 243 -21.95 19.66 10.24
C GLY A 243 -21.45 18.33 10.81
N ILE A 244 -20.21 18.28 11.29
CA ILE A 244 -19.55 17.05 11.76
C ILE A 244 -19.18 17.07 13.24
N SER A 245 -19.10 15.87 13.83
CA SER A 245 -18.62 15.65 15.20
C SER A 245 -17.11 15.86 15.34
N LEU A 246 -16.62 16.05 16.57
CA LEU A 246 -15.18 16.15 16.83
C LEU A 246 -14.41 14.91 16.38
N ARG A 247 -14.96 13.70 16.63
CA ARG A 247 -14.31 12.44 16.23
C ARG A 247 -14.18 12.35 14.72
N SER A 248 -15.25 12.66 14.01
CA SER A 248 -15.27 12.68 12.54
C SER A 248 -14.30 13.73 12.01
N PHE A 249 -14.26 14.93 12.59
CA PHE A 249 -13.32 15.99 12.20
C PHE A 249 -11.87 15.53 12.29
N ARG A 250 -11.48 14.95 13.43
CA ARG A 250 -10.13 14.43 13.62
C ARG A 250 -9.80 13.30 12.65
N PHE A 251 -10.75 12.41 12.39
CA PHE A 251 -10.59 11.34 11.40
C PHE A 251 -10.36 11.89 10.00
N TRP A 252 -11.15 12.88 9.57
CA TRP A 252 -11.00 13.52 8.26
C TRP A 252 -9.64 14.21 8.09
N VAL A 253 -9.16 14.93 9.12
CA VAL A 253 -7.83 15.56 9.11
C VAL A 253 -6.72 14.52 8.92
N HIS A 254 -6.74 13.43 9.70
CA HIS A 254 -5.74 12.37 9.54
C HIS A 254 -5.83 11.66 8.19
N LEU A 255 -7.04 11.48 7.66
CA LEU A 255 -7.23 10.85 6.36
C LEU A 255 -6.66 11.74 5.24
N GLN A 256 -6.82 13.06 5.34
CA GLN A 256 -6.20 14.01 4.41
C GLN A 256 -4.66 13.96 4.49
N ASP A 257 -4.07 13.89 5.69
CA ASP A 257 -2.62 13.72 5.88
C ASP A 257 -2.10 12.40 5.27
N VAL A 258 -2.86 11.32 5.37
CA VAL A 258 -2.53 10.02 4.77
C VAL A 258 -2.55 10.13 3.24
N VAL A 259 -3.61 10.71 2.66
CA VAL A 259 -3.70 10.91 1.20
C VAL A 259 -2.58 11.80 0.69
N TYR A 260 -2.26 12.87 1.41
CA TYR A 260 -1.11 13.72 1.10
C TYR A 260 0.21 12.94 1.13
N SER A 261 0.42 12.09 2.13
CA SER A 261 1.60 11.22 2.21
C SER A 261 1.64 10.20 1.06
N LEU A 262 0.50 9.62 0.66
CA LEU A 262 0.41 8.71 -0.48
C LEU A 262 0.83 9.39 -1.79
N ARG A 263 0.42 10.65 -2.01
CA ARG A 263 0.90 11.46 -3.14
C ARG A 263 2.42 11.63 -3.10
N GLN A 264 3.00 11.90 -1.93
CA GLN A 264 4.46 12.02 -1.78
C GLN A 264 5.20 10.69 -2.05
N PHE A 265 4.58 9.55 -1.77
CA PHE A 265 5.10 8.23 -2.14
C PHE A 265 4.91 7.87 -3.62
N GLY A 266 4.41 8.80 -4.44
CA GLY A 266 4.27 8.63 -5.89
C GLY A 266 3.07 7.77 -6.31
N PHE A 267 2.00 7.73 -5.51
CA PHE A 267 0.74 7.17 -5.98
C PHE A 267 0.10 8.09 -7.03
N THR A 268 -0.40 7.50 -8.11
CA THR A 268 -1.21 8.20 -9.12
C THR A 268 -2.56 8.62 -8.52
N GLU A 269 -3.14 9.73 -8.99
CA GLU A 269 -4.46 10.19 -8.50
C GLU A 269 -5.56 9.14 -8.72
N GLU A 270 -5.46 8.33 -9.77
CA GLU A 270 -6.37 7.20 -10.04
C GLU A 270 -6.32 6.15 -8.92
N ASN A 271 -5.13 5.68 -8.52
CA ASN A 271 -4.97 4.73 -7.43
C ASN A 271 -5.38 5.33 -6.08
N ILE A 272 -5.17 6.62 -5.88
CA ILE A 272 -5.60 7.33 -4.67
C ILE A 272 -7.12 7.39 -4.61
N ASP A 273 -7.81 7.62 -5.72
CA ASP A 273 -9.26 7.66 -5.75
C ASP A 273 -9.91 6.31 -5.48
N GLU A 274 -9.30 5.22 -5.94
CA GLU A 274 -9.70 3.87 -5.53
C GLU A 274 -9.56 3.70 -4.01
N ILE A 275 -8.43 4.15 -3.43
CA ILE A 275 -8.23 4.11 -1.98
C ILE A 275 -9.29 4.98 -1.27
N LYS A 276 -9.55 6.21 -1.72
CA LYS A 276 -10.61 7.07 -1.15
C LYS A 276 -11.96 6.39 -1.21
N GLU A 277 -12.31 5.75 -2.33
CA GLU A 277 -13.56 5.00 -2.48
C GLU A 277 -13.68 3.89 -1.44
N THR A 278 -12.62 3.09 -1.29
CA THR A 278 -12.62 2.01 -0.29
C THR A 278 -12.75 2.54 1.13
N LEU A 279 -12.13 3.68 1.45
CA LEU A 279 -12.14 4.25 2.78
C LEU A 279 -13.47 4.94 3.14
N VAL A 280 -14.08 5.67 2.19
CA VAL A 280 -15.35 6.38 2.40
C VAL A 280 -16.54 5.43 2.30
N GLY A 281 -16.49 4.43 1.42
CA GLY A 281 -17.60 3.52 1.15
C GLY A 281 -17.68 2.28 2.04
N SER A 282 -16.67 2.01 2.89
CA SER A 282 -16.61 0.77 3.69
C SER A 282 -17.04 0.95 5.15
N ASN A 283 -17.60 -0.11 5.71
CA ASN A 283 -17.79 -0.22 7.15
C ASN A 283 -16.43 -0.17 7.87
N LEU A 284 -16.33 0.62 8.94
CA LEU A 284 -15.09 0.78 9.71
C LEU A 284 -14.51 -0.56 10.20
N TYR A 285 -15.37 -1.53 10.52
CA TYR A 285 -14.95 -2.88 10.90
C TYR A 285 -14.21 -3.63 9.77
N LEU A 286 -14.72 -3.54 8.54
CA LEU A 286 -14.08 -4.16 7.37
C LEU A 286 -12.74 -3.48 7.07
N LEU A 287 -12.68 -2.16 7.18
CA LEU A 287 -11.46 -1.38 6.97
C LEU A 287 -10.36 -1.79 7.96
N VAL A 288 -10.69 -1.90 9.25
CA VAL A 288 -9.75 -2.36 10.30
C VAL A 288 -9.28 -3.79 10.03
N LEU A 289 -10.19 -4.68 9.62
CA LEU A 289 -9.86 -6.05 9.27
C LEU A 289 -8.90 -6.11 8.07
N THR A 290 -9.17 -5.37 7.00
CA THR A 290 -8.31 -5.27 5.82
C THR A 290 -6.93 -4.71 6.18
N ALA A 291 -6.86 -3.69 7.03
CA ALA A 291 -5.60 -3.15 7.52
C ALA A 291 -4.80 -4.18 8.34
N LEU A 292 -5.46 -4.99 9.16
CA LEU A 292 -4.81 -6.04 9.94
C LEU A 292 -4.26 -7.16 9.05
N ILE A 293 -5.03 -7.56 8.04
CA ILE A 293 -4.65 -8.59 7.06
C ILE A 293 -3.45 -8.13 6.23
N THR A 294 -3.49 -6.90 5.69
CA THR A 294 -2.37 -6.35 4.91
C THR A 294 -1.11 -6.20 5.76
N ALA A 295 -1.24 -5.80 7.02
CA ALA A 295 -0.11 -5.78 7.95
C ALA A 295 0.48 -7.18 8.20
N LEU A 296 -0.36 -8.21 8.39
CA LEU A 296 0.10 -9.59 8.57
C LEU A 296 0.85 -10.10 7.33
N GLN A 297 0.33 -9.79 6.14
CA GLN A 297 0.95 -10.12 4.85
C GLN A 297 2.34 -9.49 4.71
N LEU A 298 2.46 -8.19 4.98
CA LEU A 298 3.77 -7.49 4.95
C LEU A 298 4.76 -8.10 5.96
N ILE A 299 4.30 -8.48 7.15
CA ILE A 299 5.14 -9.14 8.16
C ILE A 299 5.62 -10.52 7.65
N CYS A 300 4.73 -11.31 7.06
CA CYS A 300 5.06 -12.61 6.48
C CYS A 300 6.10 -12.50 5.36
N GLU A 301 5.96 -11.52 4.46
CA GLU A 301 6.92 -11.25 3.39
C GLU A 301 8.29 -10.83 3.92
N PHE A 302 8.32 -9.92 4.91
CA PHE A 302 9.54 -9.50 5.55
C PHE A 302 10.26 -10.67 6.24
N LEU A 303 9.53 -11.50 6.98
CA LEU A 303 10.06 -12.70 7.63
C LEU A 303 10.57 -13.72 6.61
N ALA A 304 9.87 -13.90 5.50
CA ALA A 304 10.31 -14.74 4.40
C ALA A 304 11.65 -14.24 3.85
N LEU A 305 11.77 -12.94 3.52
CA LEU A 305 12.99 -12.33 2.99
C LEU A 305 14.17 -12.45 3.97
N LYS A 306 13.94 -12.10 5.24
CA LYS A 306 14.96 -12.18 6.29
C LYS A 306 15.50 -13.60 6.43
N ASN A 307 14.61 -14.59 6.45
CA ASN A 307 15.00 -15.98 6.61
C ASN A 307 15.67 -16.55 5.35
N ASP A 308 15.26 -16.08 4.16
CA ASP A 308 15.89 -16.40 2.87
C ASP A 308 17.36 -15.94 2.87
N ILE A 309 17.62 -14.66 3.17
CA ILE A 309 18.98 -14.10 3.27
C ILE A 309 19.83 -14.85 4.30
N SER A 310 19.28 -15.09 5.49
CA SER A 310 19.97 -15.81 6.58
C SER A 310 20.37 -17.23 6.18
N SER A 311 19.47 -17.94 5.50
CA SER A 311 19.71 -19.31 5.06
C SER A 311 20.74 -19.36 3.92
N TRP A 312 20.62 -18.49 2.93
CA TRP A 312 21.62 -18.39 1.85
C TRP A 312 22.98 -18.00 2.37
N ARG A 313 23.08 -17.10 3.35
CA ARG A 313 24.37 -16.71 3.95
C ARG A 313 25.12 -17.91 4.54
N LYS A 314 24.41 -18.84 5.20
CA LYS A 314 25.01 -20.01 5.89
C LYS A 314 25.38 -21.18 4.98
N LYS A 315 24.78 -21.28 3.78
CA LYS A 315 25.05 -22.39 2.84
C LYS A 315 26.44 -22.31 2.21
N LYS A 316 27.20 -23.42 2.29
CA LYS A 316 28.54 -23.60 1.69
C LYS A 316 28.52 -24.58 0.50
N SER A 317 27.73 -25.65 0.56
CA SER A 317 27.50 -26.59 -0.55
C SER A 317 26.19 -26.25 -1.28
N MET A 318 26.15 -26.50 -2.60
CA MET A 318 24.98 -26.26 -3.45
C MET A 318 24.27 -27.58 -3.84
N SER A 319 24.57 -28.68 -3.14
CA SER A 319 23.93 -29.97 -3.37
C SER A 319 22.41 -29.90 -3.10
N GLY A 320 21.62 -30.48 -4.00
CA GLY A 320 20.15 -30.49 -3.92
C GLY A 320 19.43 -29.20 -4.38
N MET A 321 20.14 -28.23 -4.97
CA MET A 321 19.54 -27.02 -5.54
C MET A 321 19.73 -26.94 -7.06
N SER A 322 18.65 -26.64 -7.79
CA SER A 322 18.71 -26.40 -9.24
C SER A 322 19.34 -25.03 -9.54
N ARG A 323 20.46 -25.02 -10.27
CA ARG A 323 21.10 -23.76 -10.70
C ARG A 323 20.26 -23.04 -11.75
N LYS A 324 19.61 -23.81 -12.63
CA LYS A 324 18.74 -23.29 -13.69
C LYS A 324 17.48 -22.64 -13.13
N SER A 325 16.88 -23.25 -12.10
CA SER A 325 15.71 -22.69 -11.40
C SER A 325 16.04 -21.36 -10.71
N VAL A 326 17.21 -21.23 -10.07
CA VAL A 326 17.64 -19.96 -9.47
C VAL A 326 17.88 -18.88 -10.52
N LEU A 327 18.52 -19.22 -11.65
CA LEU A 327 18.70 -18.30 -12.77
C LEU A 327 17.38 -17.80 -13.33
N TRP A 328 16.47 -18.73 -13.63
CA TRP A 328 15.15 -18.39 -14.15
C TRP A 328 14.35 -17.52 -13.19
N ARG A 329 14.35 -17.88 -11.90
CA ARG A 329 13.68 -17.10 -10.85
C ARG A 329 14.20 -15.67 -10.78
N SER A 330 15.51 -15.48 -10.80
CA SER A 330 16.10 -14.14 -10.78
C SER A 330 15.77 -13.33 -12.03
N LEU A 331 15.76 -13.95 -13.22
CA LEU A 331 15.38 -13.28 -14.46
C LEU A 331 13.89 -12.88 -14.43
N SER A 332 13.02 -13.78 -13.98
CA SER A 332 11.58 -13.52 -13.82
C SER A 332 11.33 -12.36 -12.85
N THR A 333 11.97 -12.35 -11.68
CA THR A 333 11.81 -11.26 -10.71
C THR A 333 12.37 -9.94 -11.22
N LEU A 334 13.48 -9.96 -11.97
CA LEU A 334 14.04 -8.75 -12.59
C LEU A 334 13.10 -8.18 -13.67
N LEU A 335 12.52 -9.04 -14.53
CA LEU A 335 11.55 -8.62 -15.54
C LEU A 335 10.29 -8.02 -14.89
N ILE A 336 9.78 -8.64 -13.83
CA ILE A 336 8.64 -8.10 -13.06
C ILE A 336 9.01 -6.74 -12.46
N PHE A 337 10.19 -6.61 -11.85
CA PHE A 337 10.65 -5.34 -11.27
C PHE A 337 10.76 -4.23 -12.33
N VAL A 338 11.34 -4.52 -13.50
CA VAL A 338 11.46 -3.55 -14.60
C VAL A 338 10.09 -3.12 -15.10
N HIS A 339 9.14 -4.06 -15.24
CA HIS A 339 7.78 -3.73 -15.64
C HIS A 339 7.06 -2.86 -14.60
N LEU A 340 7.20 -3.18 -13.31
CA LEU A 340 6.59 -2.41 -12.23
C LEU A 340 7.24 -1.02 -12.07
N LEU A 341 8.50 -0.84 -12.48
CA LEU A 341 9.20 0.44 -12.40
C LEU A 341 8.56 1.52 -13.29
N GLU A 342 7.87 1.13 -14.36
CA GLU A 342 7.18 2.06 -15.27
C GLU A 342 5.78 2.47 -14.78
N GLU A 343 5.07 1.59 -14.06
CA GLU A 343 3.62 1.75 -13.82
C GLU A 343 3.22 1.84 -12.34
N THR A 344 4.13 1.61 -11.38
CA THR A 344 3.74 1.43 -9.96
C THR A 344 4.36 2.40 -8.96
N SER A 345 3.67 2.58 -7.84
CA SER A 345 4.07 3.46 -6.74
C SER A 345 5.30 2.94 -5.99
N LEU A 346 6.06 3.87 -5.38
CA LEU A 346 7.31 3.55 -4.67
C LEU A 346 7.11 2.55 -3.52
N LEU A 347 5.91 2.53 -2.92
CA LEU A 347 5.55 1.62 -1.84
C LEU A 347 5.51 0.15 -2.29
N VAL A 348 5.04 -0.12 -3.51
CA VAL A 348 5.01 -1.48 -4.09
C VAL A 348 6.37 -1.82 -4.71
N LEU A 349 7.03 -0.83 -5.32
CA LEU A 349 8.32 -1.00 -5.97
C LEU A 349 9.43 -1.37 -4.97
N LEU A 350 9.42 -0.82 -3.75
CA LEU A 350 10.49 -1.01 -2.78
C LEU A 350 10.62 -2.46 -2.26
N PRO A 351 9.54 -3.14 -1.81
CA PRO A 351 9.60 -4.56 -1.46
C PRO A 351 10.03 -5.46 -2.63
N VAL A 352 9.52 -5.20 -3.84
CA VAL A 352 9.86 -5.98 -5.04
C VAL A 352 11.31 -5.75 -5.45
N GLY A 353 11.79 -4.51 -5.40
CA GLY A 353 13.17 -4.13 -5.70
C GLY A 353 14.17 -4.75 -4.73
N LEU A 354 13.89 -4.72 -3.42
CA LEU A 354 14.70 -5.43 -2.42
C LEU A 354 14.73 -6.94 -2.69
N GLY A 355 13.59 -7.53 -3.08
CA GLY A 355 13.50 -8.93 -3.52
C GLY A 355 14.37 -9.22 -4.74
N ALA A 356 14.31 -8.37 -5.76
CA ALA A 356 15.11 -8.49 -6.99
C ALA A 356 16.61 -8.42 -6.69
N CYS A 357 17.06 -7.47 -5.87
CA CYS A 357 18.45 -7.36 -5.43
C CYS A 357 18.93 -8.63 -4.72
N VAL A 358 18.08 -9.23 -3.88
CA VAL A 358 18.40 -10.47 -3.16
C VAL A 358 18.47 -11.66 -4.11
N GLU A 359 17.60 -11.78 -5.12
CA GLU A 359 17.69 -12.84 -6.13
C GLU A 359 18.96 -12.71 -6.98
N VAL A 360 19.32 -11.49 -7.40
CA VAL A 360 20.58 -11.23 -8.11
C VAL A 360 21.79 -11.59 -7.26
N TRP A 361 21.78 -11.25 -5.95
CA TRP A 361 22.83 -11.65 -5.02
C TRP A 361 22.99 -13.19 -4.93
N LYS A 362 21.88 -13.94 -4.96
CA LYS A 362 21.94 -15.41 -4.99
C LYS A 362 22.59 -15.93 -6.25
N LEU A 363 22.39 -15.30 -7.42
CA LEU A 363 23.07 -15.71 -8.65
C LEU A 363 24.59 -15.64 -8.52
N PHE A 364 25.12 -14.50 -8.04
CA PHE A 364 26.56 -14.35 -7.82
C PHE A 364 27.10 -15.44 -6.89
N LYS A 365 26.33 -15.82 -5.86
CA LYS A 365 26.71 -16.88 -4.92
C LYS A 365 26.64 -18.29 -5.53
N VAL A 366 25.62 -18.60 -6.32
CA VAL A 366 25.45 -19.92 -6.97
C VAL A 366 26.51 -20.17 -8.02
N PHE A 367 26.83 -19.17 -8.83
CA PHE A 367 27.86 -19.29 -9.86
C PHE A 367 29.29 -19.20 -9.31
N LYS A 368 29.46 -19.01 -7.99
CA LYS A 368 30.76 -18.87 -7.32
C LYS A 368 31.68 -17.87 -8.06
N ILE A 369 31.11 -16.78 -8.57
CA ILE A 369 31.87 -15.75 -9.27
C ILE A 369 32.66 -14.98 -8.21
N ASN A 370 33.86 -15.47 -7.89
CA ASN A 370 34.83 -14.66 -7.19
C ASN A 370 35.33 -13.62 -8.18
N VAL A 371 34.86 -12.38 -8.05
CA VAL A 371 35.43 -11.22 -8.74
C VAL A 371 36.79 -10.95 -8.13
N GLN A 372 37.79 -11.78 -8.47
CA GLN A 372 39.18 -11.39 -8.33
C GLN A 372 39.51 -10.53 -9.54
N TRP A 373 39.53 -9.21 -9.31
CA TRP A 373 40.02 -8.23 -10.27
C TRP A 373 41.54 -8.34 -10.35
N LYS A 374 42.05 -9.46 -10.88
CA LYS A 374 43.43 -9.68 -11.30
C LYS A 374 43.52 -10.97 -12.12
N SER A 375 44.03 -10.80 -13.34
CA SER A 375 44.48 -11.77 -14.36
C SER A 375 44.30 -13.28 -14.13
N SER A 376 43.54 -13.87 -15.05
CA SER A 376 43.75 -15.19 -15.69
C SER A 376 44.09 -16.40 -14.79
N LYS A 377 43.05 -17.06 -14.28
CA LYS A 377 42.75 -18.50 -14.45
C LYS A 377 41.50 -18.86 -13.63
N LEU A 378 40.41 -19.20 -14.32
CA LEU A 378 39.20 -19.78 -13.72
C LEU A 378 39.55 -21.16 -13.13
N HIS A 379 39.86 -21.21 -11.83
CA HIS A 379 39.91 -22.47 -11.10
C HIS A 379 38.49 -23.05 -11.00
N VAL A 380 38.14 -23.95 -11.92
CA VAL A 380 36.92 -24.75 -11.84
C VAL A 380 37.15 -25.79 -10.75
N ASN A 381 36.67 -25.51 -9.54
CA ASN A 381 36.65 -26.48 -8.44
C ASN A 381 35.91 -27.74 -8.89
N LYS A 382 36.48 -28.93 -8.62
CA LYS A 382 35.80 -30.22 -8.80
C LYS A 382 34.44 -30.15 -8.11
N LEU A 383 33.37 -30.41 -8.88
CA LEU A 383 32.03 -30.57 -8.34
C LEU A 383 31.99 -31.83 -7.47
N ASP A 384 31.41 -31.73 -6.27
CA ASP A 384 31.13 -32.89 -5.43
C ASP A 384 30.20 -33.87 -6.19
N GLU A 385 30.36 -35.17 -5.95
CA GLU A 385 29.58 -36.22 -6.63
C GLU A 385 28.05 -36.04 -6.44
N GLU A 386 27.63 -35.51 -5.29
CA GLU A 386 26.24 -35.14 -5.02
C GLU A 386 25.76 -33.92 -5.82
N GLU A 387 26.63 -32.95 -6.06
CA GLU A 387 26.32 -31.80 -6.94
C GLU A 387 26.19 -32.25 -8.40
N ARG A 388 27.03 -33.20 -8.84
CA ARG A 388 26.96 -33.76 -10.20
C ARG A 388 25.63 -34.49 -10.45
N LYS A 389 25.20 -35.35 -9.51
CA LYS A 389 23.88 -36.02 -9.56
C LYS A 389 22.73 -35.02 -9.57
N THR A 390 22.84 -33.95 -8.79
CA THR A 390 21.83 -32.86 -8.78
C THR A 390 21.73 -32.20 -10.16
N VAL A 391 22.85 -31.89 -10.81
CA VAL A 391 22.90 -31.26 -12.14
C VAL A 391 22.31 -32.16 -13.23
N GLU A 392 22.53 -33.48 -13.14
CA GLU A 392 21.97 -34.42 -14.10
C GLU A 392 20.44 -34.50 -13.99
N TYR A 393 19.91 -34.61 -12.76
CA TYR A 393 18.47 -34.59 -12.54
C TYR A 393 17.83 -33.25 -12.92
N ASP A 394 18.51 -32.13 -12.63
CA ASP A 394 18.08 -30.79 -13.05
C ASP A 394 18.00 -30.68 -14.57
N THR A 395 18.98 -31.22 -15.29
CA THR A 395 19.01 -31.18 -16.76
C THR A 395 17.90 -32.02 -17.39
N LYS A 396 17.62 -33.20 -16.84
CA LYS A 396 16.49 -34.03 -17.28
C LYS A 396 15.16 -33.32 -17.04
N ALA A 397 14.95 -32.80 -15.83
CA ALA A 397 13.71 -32.10 -15.47
C ALA A 397 13.48 -30.84 -16.31
N SER A 398 14.51 -30.01 -16.48
CA SER A 398 14.45 -28.78 -17.28
C SER A 398 14.16 -29.07 -18.76
N ARG A 399 14.68 -30.17 -19.32
CA ARG A 399 14.39 -30.56 -20.71
C ARG A 399 12.92 -30.93 -20.88
N TYR A 400 12.38 -31.81 -20.03
CA TYR A 400 10.96 -32.17 -20.09
C TYR A 400 10.06 -30.94 -19.89
N LEU A 401 10.42 -30.06 -18.96
CA LEU A 401 9.68 -28.84 -18.71
C LEU A 401 9.70 -27.89 -19.93
N SER A 402 10.84 -27.77 -20.62
CA SER A 402 10.94 -26.90 -21.81
C SER A 402 10.04 -27.33 -22.96
N TYR A 403 9.80 -28.64 -23.13
CA TYR A 403 8.86 -29.14 -24.15
C TYR A 403 7.41 -28.70 -23.90
N LEU A 404 7.06 -28.39 -22.66
CA LEU A 404 5.74 -27.86 -22.31
C LEU A 404 5.73 -26.31 -22.32
N VAL A 405 6.75 -25.69 -21.72
CA VAL A 405 6.80 -24.23 -21.53
C VAL A 405 6.99 -23.48 -22.84
N TYR A 406 7.89 -23.93 -23.72
CA TYR A 406 8.18 -23.23 -24.98
C TYR A 406 6.99 -23.14 -25.93
N PRO A 407 6.24 -24.23 -26.23
CA PRO A 407 5.08 -24.10 -27.10
C PRO A 407 3.99 -23.22 -26.48
N LEU A 408 3.75 -23.28 -25.17
CA LEU A 408 2.79 -22.39 -24.49
C LEU A 408 3.17 -20.92 -24.60
N CYS A 409 4.45 -20.57 -24.39
CA CYS A 409 4.93 -19.20 -24.54
C CYS A 409 4.79 -18.71 -25.98
N ILE A 410 5.16 -19.54 -26.96
CA ILE A 410 5.10 -19.19 -28.38
C ILE A 410 3.64 -19.01 -28.82
N SER A 411 2.74 -19.93 -28.44
CA SER A 411 1.32 -19.81 -28.75
C SER A 411 0.69 -18.58 -28.10
N GLY A 412 1.05 -18.28 -26.84
CA GLY A 412 0.59 -17.08 -26.12
C GLY A 412 1.08 -15.79 -26.76
N ALA A 413 2.34 -15.74 -27.20
CA ALA A 413 2.90 -14.59 -27.90
C ALA A 413 2.21 -14.35 -29.25
N ILE A 414 2.01 -15.41 -30.06
CA ILE A 414 1.29 -15.33 -31.34
C ILE A 414 -0.15 -14.87 -31.12
N PHE A 415 -0.84 -15.43 -30.12
CA PHE A 415 -2.20 -15.02 -29.77
C PHE A 415 -2.27 -13.54 -29.36
N SER A 416 -1.35 -13.09 -28.51
CA SER A 416 -1.26 -11.69 -28.09
C SER A 416 -0.97 -10.75 -29.24
N LEU A 417 -0.22 -11.18 -30.27
CA LEU A 417 0.08 -10.36 -31.44
C LEU A 417 -1.14 -10.26 -32.37
N ALA A 418 -1.90 -11.34 -32.51
CA ALA A 418 -3.03 -11.42 -33.43
C ALA A 418 -4.31 -10.74 -32.90
N TYR A 419 -4.58 -10.82 -31.59
CA TYR A 419 -5.87 -10.41 -31.02
C TYR A 419 -5.81 -9.16 -30.13
N LEU A 420 -4.65 -8.80 -29.55
CA LEU A 420 -4.53 -7.61 -28.69
C LEU A 420 -3.96 -6.42 -29.45
N ARG A 421 -4.57 -5.25 -29.30
CA ARG A 421 -4.12 -4.02 -29.99
C ARG A 421 -2.88 -3.45 -29.31
N GLN A 422 -1.77 -3.37 -30.03
CA GLN A 422 -0.47 -2.95 -29.48
C GLN A 422 -0.14 -1.50 -29.87
N LYS A 423 0.40 -0.72 -28.90
CA LYS A 423 0.93 0.63 -29.15
C LYS A 423 2.27 0.59 -29.90
N SER A 424 3.14 -0.39 -29.60
CA SER A 424 4.44 -0.60 -30.25
C SER A 424 4.87 -2.07 -30.17
N TYR A 425 5.73 -2.51 -31.11
CA TYR A 425 6.29 -3.87 -31.10
C TYR A 425 7.15 -4.16 -29.86
N PHE A 426 7.81 -3.14 -29.29
CA PHE A 426 8.60 -3.27 -28.08
C PHE A 426 7.71 -3.48 -26.84
N SER A 427 6.66 -2.66 -26.70
CA SER A 427 5.68 -2.80 -25.62
C SER A 427 4.97 -4.16 -25.68
N TRP A 428 4.62 -4.62 -26.89
CA TRP A 428 4.08 -5.97 -27.09
C TRP A 428 5.02 -7.08 -26.60
N MET A 429 6.31 -7.01 -26.96
CA MET A 429 7.29 -8.03 -26.58
C MET A 429 7.47 -8.08 -25.06
N ILE A 430 7.61 -6.92 -24.40
CA ILE A 430 7.74 -6.84 -22.95
C ILE A 430 6.47 -7.34 -22.26
N ASN A 431 5.28 -6.88 -22.69
CA ASN A 431 4.01 -7.32 -22.11
C ASN A 431 3.78 -8.83 -22.29
N SER A 432 4.14 -9.39 -23.45
CA SER A 432 4.07 -10.84 -23.71
C SER A 432 5.02 -11.63 -22.82
N LEU A 433 6.25 -11.14 -22.63
CA LEU A 433 7.23 -11.76 -21.73
C LEU A 433 6.76 -11.71 -20.28
N VAL A 434 6.27 -10.56 -19.83
CA VAL A 434 5.74 -10.36 -18.47
C VAL A 434 4.52 -11.25 -18.24
N THR A 435 3.56 -11.27 -19.15
CA THR A 435 2.39 -12.16 -19.09
C THR A 435 2.80 -13.63 -19.07
N GLY A 436 3.77 -14.02 -19.89
CA GLY A 436 4.34 -15.37 -19.89
C GLY A 436 4.99 -15.74 -18.55
N VAL A 437 5.75 -14.83 -17.96
CA VAL A 437 6.34 -14.99 -16.62
C VAL A 437 5.25 -15.06 -15.54
N TYR A 438 4.22 -14.22 -15.63
CA TYR A 438 3.10 -14.26 -14.69
C TYR A 438 2.24 -15.51 -14.84
N ALA A 439 2.12 -16.11 -16.02
CA ALA A 439 1.37 -17.35 -16.21
C ALA A 439 2.20 -18.57 -15.79
N LEU A 440 3.47 -18.63 -16.17
CA LEU A 440 4.33 -19.81 -16.06
C LEU A 440 5.37 -19.72 -14.93
N GLY A 441 5.37 -18.64 -14.15
CA GLY A 441 6.33 -18.43 -13.05
C GLY A 441 6.36 -19.56 -12.03
N PHE A 442 5.22 -20.20 -11.75
CA PHE A 442 5.12 -21.36 -10.86
C PHE A 442 5.86 -22.60 -11.37
N LEU A 443 5.91 -22.80 -12.69
CA LEU A 443 6.61 -23.95 -13.30
C LEU A 443 8.11 -23.90 -13.01
N SER A 444 8.67 -22.73 -12.67
CA SER A 444 10.05 -22.59 -12.23
C SER A 444 10.40 -23.38 -10.96
N MET A 445 9.40 -23.71 -10.13
CA MET A 445 9.58 -24.58 -8.95
C MET A 445 9.48 -26.07 -9.27
N ALA A 446 8.96 -26.47 -10.43
CA ALA A 446 8.80 -27.88 -10.80
C ALA A 446 10.12 -28.67 -10.86
N PRO A 447 11.23 -28.13 -11.41
CA PRO A 447 12.53 -28.81 -11.38
C PRO A 447 13.02 -29.07 -9.96
N GLN A 448 12.78 -28.13 -9.04
CA GLN A 448 13.17 -28.26 -7.64
C GLN A 448 12.35 -29.35 -6.93
N LEU A 449 11.05 -29.45 -7.20
CA LEU A 449 10.20 -30.53 -6.67
C LEU A 449 10.61 -31.91 -7.22
N TYR A 450 11.03 -31.98 -8.49
CA TYR A 450 11.53 -33.21 -9.11
C TYR A 450 12.84 -33.68 -8.46
N ILE A 451 13.77 -32.76 -8.24
CA ILE A 451 15.05 -33.05 -7.56
C ILE A 451 14.79 -33.57 -6.13
N ASN A 452 13.90 -32.93 -5.38
CA ASN A 452 13.52 -33.38 -4.02
C ASN A 452 12.98 -34.82 -4.03
N HIS A 453 12.11 -35.13 -5.00
CA HIS A 453 11.54 -36.47 -5.15
C HIS A 453 12.62 -37.52 -5.50
N LYS A 454 13.56 -37.19 -6.40
CA LYS A 454 14.65 -38.11 -6.80
C LYS A 454 15.70 -38.30 -5.71
N LEU A 455 16.05 -37.25 -4.97
CA LEU A 455 16.98 -37.31 -3.84
C LEU A 455 16.33 -37.90 -2.56
N LYS A 456 15.00 -38.11 -2.55
CA LYS A 456 14.22 -38.58 -1.39
C LYS A 456 14.49 -37.77 -0.11
N SER A 457 14.83 -36.50 -0.26
CA SER A 457 15.15 -35.61 0.86
C SER A 457 14.66 -34.20 0.57
N VAL A 458 14.15 -33.56 1.62
CA VAL A 458 13.66 -32.17 1.61
C VAL A 458 14.60 -31.25 2.43
N SER A 459 15.71 -31.78 2.96
CA SER A 459 16.65 -31.04 3.82
C SER A 459 17.38 -29.90 3.11
N HIS A 460 17.46 -29.94 1.78
CA HIS A 460 18.19 -28.96 0.98
C HIS A 460 17.37 -27.69 0.69
N LEU A 461 16.04 -27.75 0.82
CA LEU A 461 15.14 -26.61 0.61
C LEU A 461 14.92 -25.82 1.91
N GLN A 462 14.73 -24.51 1.79
CA GLN A 462 14.49 -23.60 2.92
C GLN A 462 13.04 -23.68 3.40
N GLY A 463 12.69 -24.73 4.14
CA GLY A 463 11.31 -25.00 4.54
C GLY A 463 10.64 -23.83 5.26
N THR A 464 11.35 -23.11 6.12
CA THR A 464 10.80 -21.94 6.83
C THR A 464 10.47 -20.77 5.90
N VAL A 465 11.25 -20.51 4.85
CA VAL A 465 10.93 -19.47 3.84
C VAL A 465 9.70 -19.86 3.05
N LEU A 466 9.61 -21.13 2.66
CA LEU A 466 8.47 -21.64 1.92
C LEU A 466 7.19 -21.62 2.77
N MET A 467 7.28 -21.87 4.07
CA MET A 467 6.14 -21.73 4.99
C MET A 467 5.65 -20.28 5.06
N TYR A 468 6.53 -19.30 5.24
CA TYR A 468 6.12 -17.90 5.29
C TYR A 468 5.49 -17.43 3.97
N ARG A 469 6.07 -17.82 2.83
CA ARG A 469 5.49 -17.53 1.51
C ARG A 469 4.16 -18.23 1.28
N GLY A 470 4.03 -19.49 1.68
CA GLY A 470 2.77 -20.25 1.57
C GLY A 470 1.65 -19.70 2.47
N VAL A 471 1.98 -19.27 3.69
CA VAL A 471 1.00 -18.58 4.55
C VAL A 471 0.58 -17.24 3.96
N ASN A 472 1.52 -16.50 3.37
CA ASN A 472 1.22 -15.24 2.69
C ASN A 472 0.21 -15.44 1.55
N THR A 473 0.44 -16.44 0.69
CA THR A 473 -0.48 -16.76 -0.42
C THR A 473 -1.83 -17.25 0.08
N LEU A 474 -1.86 -18.09 1.12
CA LEU A 474 -3.12 -18.55 1.73
C LEU A 474 -3.96 -17.40 2.29
N ILE A 475 -3.31 -16.42 2.93
CA ILE A 475 -4.02 -15.23 3.44
C ILE A 475 -4.58 -14.42 2.26
N SER A 476 -3.78 -14.16 1.22
CA SER A 476 -4.23 -13.44 0.03
C SER A 476 -5.44 -14.12 -0.65
N ASP A 477 -5.40 -15.44 -0.78
CA ASP A 477 -6.46 -16.22 -1.44
C ASP A 477 -7.74 -16.27 -0.60
N LEU A 478 -7.63 -16.44 0.72
CA LEU A 478 -8.77 -16.36 1.62
C LEU A 478 -9.44 -14.98 1.56
N CYS A 479 -8.66 -13.91 1.40
CA CYS A 479 -9.18 -12.55 1.28
C CYS A 479 -9.87 -12.33 -0.08
N SER A 480 -9.24 -12.77 -1.17
CA SER A 480 -9.81 -12.72 -2.53
C SER A 480 -11.13 -13.52 -2.61
N CYS A 481 -11.17 -14.69 -1.97
CA CYS A 481 -12.37 -15.52 -1.85
C CYS A 481 -13.45 -14.83 -0.99
N ALA A 482 -13.08 -14.26 0.16
CA ALA A 482 -14.01 -13.53 1.01
C ALA A 482 -14.61 -12.29 0.32
N SER A 483 -13.83 -11.57 -0.49
CA SER A 483 -14.32 -10.47 -1.32
C SER A 483 -15.20 -10.92 -2.48
N PHE A 484 -15.03 -12.14 -2.99
CA PHE A 484 -15.96 -12.70 -3.98
C PHE A 484 -17.34 -12.99 -3.38
N PHE A 485 -17.39 -13.44 -2.12
CA PHE A 485 -18.67 -13.70 -1.42
C PHE A 485 -19.32 -12.44 -0.84
N SER A 486 -18.55 -11.40 -0.56
CA SER A 486 -19.03 -10.12 -0.03
C SER A 486 -19.09 -9.12 -1.18
N SER A 487 -20.27 -8.90 -1.76
CA SER A 487 -20.56 -8.02 -2.93
C SER A 487 -20.19 -6.52 -2.79
N SER A 488 -19.28 -6.14 -1.90
CA SER A 488 -18.87 -4.76 -1.66
C SER A 488 -17.35 -4.62 -1.74
N GLY A 489 -16.89 -3.90 -2.75
CA GLY A 489 -15.50 -3.45 -2.87
C GLY A 489 -14.84 -4.00 -4.13
N ALA A 490 -14.87 -3.19 -5.19
CA ALA A 490 -14.04 -3.36 -6.36
C ALA A 490 -12.56 -3.27 -5.94
N PHE A 491 -11.92 -4.41 -5.71
CA PHE A 491 -10.48 -4.50 -5.78
C PHE A 491 -10.08 -5.80 -6.47
N LEU A 492 -9.21 -5.65 -7.47
CA LEU A 492 -8.52 -6.71 -8.23
C LEU A 492 -9.31 -7.43 -9.35
N SER A 493 -9.97 -6.68 -10.24
CA SER A 493 -10.33 -7.20 -11.56
C SER A 493 -9.07 -7.35 -12.44
N SER A 494 -8.35 -8.49 -12.31
CA SER A 494 -7.53 -9.10 -13.38
C SER A 494 -6.77 -10.38 -12.97
N HIS A 495 -6.68 -10.75 -11.67
CA HIS A 495 -5.84 -11.89 -11.23
C HIS A 495 -6.59 -13.20 -10.90
N GLN A 496 -7.84 -13.34 -11.33
CA GLN A 496 -8.82 -14.33 -10.84
C GLN A 496 -8.51 -15.83 -11.12
N LEU A 497 -7.39 -16.17 -11.74
CA LEU A 497 -6.96 -17.57 -11.97
C LEU A 497 -5.54 -17.90 -11.48
N SER A 498 -4.81 -16.92 -10.94
CA SER A 498 -3.42 -17.12 -10.47
C SER A 498 -3.33 -17.66 -9.04
N CYS A 499 -4.42 -17.55 -8.26
CA CYS A 499 -4.48 -17.80 -6.82
C CYS A 499 -4.11 -19.25 -6.46
N PHE A 500 -4.79 -20.24 -7.04
CA PHE A 500 -4.60 -21.67 -6.68
C PHE A 500 -3.24 -22.28 -7.08
N ARG A 501 -2.45 -21.56 -7.87
CA ARG A 501 -1.30 -22.09 -8.60
C ARG A 501 -0.09 -22.32 -7.70
N ASP A 502 0.25 -21.32 -6.89
CA ASP A 502 1.40 -21.39 -5.98
C ASP A 502 1.05 -22.21 -4.72
N GLU A 503 -0.24 -22.30 -4.37
CA GLU A 503 -0.75 -23.15 -3.30
C GLU A 503 -0.65 -24.65 -3.62
N LEU A 504 -1.00 -25.08 -4.84
CA LEU A 504 -0.87 -26.48 -5.25
C LEU A 504 0.57 -26.99 -5.07
N LEU A 505 1.55 -26.16 -5.42
CA LEU A 505 2.97 -26.48 -5.23
C LEU A 505 3.37 -26.48 -3.75
N PHE A 506 2.78 -25.59 -2.94
CA PHE A 506 2.96 -25.58 -1.49
C PHE A 506 2.39 -26.85 -0.84
N PHE A 507 1.20 -27.30 -1.22
CA PHE A 507 0.61 -28.55 -0.75
C PHE A 507 1.42 -29.77 -1.19
N LEU A 508 1.90 -29.80 -2.45
CA LEU A 508 2.82 -30.84 -2.93
C LEU A 508 4.12 -30.87 -2.13
N TYR A 509 4.68 -29.70 -1.80
CA TYR A 509 5.85 -29.61 -0.93
C TYR A 509 5.56 -30.14 0.48
N LEU A 510 4.44 -29.76 1.10
CA LEU A 510 4.04 -30.27 2.41
C LEU A 510 3.87 -31.80 2.40
N TYR A 511 3.28 -32.34 1.32
CA TYR A 511 3.18 -33.77 1.10
C TYR A 511 4.56 -34.44 1.00
N GLN A 512 5.47 -33.90 0.20
CA GLN A 512 6.85 -34.40 0.10
C GLN A 512 7.56 -34.33 1.45
N ARG A 513 7.42 -33.21 2.18
CA ARG A 513 8.01 -33.04 3.51
C ARG A 513 7.48 -34.07 4.49
N ARG A 514 6.18 -34.38 4.47
CA ARG A 514 5.57 -35.41 5.33
C ARG A 514 6.06 -36.82 4.96
N ARG A 515 6.20 -37.12 3.68
CA ARG A 515 6.63 -38.44 3.18
C ARG A 515 8.12 -38.71 3.39
N TYR A 516 8.97 -37.71 3.20
CA TYR A 516 10.42 -37.80 3.32
C TYR A 516 10.96 -37.27 4.65
N ALA A 517 10.08 -36.84 5.58
CA ALA A 517 10.51 -36.56 6.95
C ALA A 517 11.14 -37.82 7.52
N PRO A 518 12.33 -37.73 8.15
CA PRO A 518 12.88 -38.88 8.85
C PRO A 518 11.85 -39.30 9.88
N ARG A 519 11.26 -40.48 9.72
CA ARG A 519 10.56 -41.15 10.81
C ARG A 519 11.53 -41.10 11.98
N ALA A 520 11.16 -40.41 13.06
CA ALA A 520 11.93 -40.46 14.30
C ALA A 520 12.24 -41.93 14.54
N ARG A 521 13.52 -42.31 14.52
CA ARG A 521 13.93 -43.68 14.80
C ARG A 521 13.30 -44.02 16.15
N ARG A 522 12.28 -44.88 16.11
CA ARG A 522 11.74 -45.55 17.28
C ARG A 522 12.97 -46.15 17.97
N ARG A 523 13.16 -45.81 19.25
CA ARG A 523 14.17 -46.44 20.11
C ARG A 523 14.13 -47.95 19.88
N GLU A 524 15.14 -48.51 19.24
CA GLU A 524 15.49 -49.90 19.46
C GLU A 524 16.25 -49.94 20.77
N SER A 525 15.49 -50.30 21.80
CA SER A 525 15.91 -50.65 23.15
C SER A 525 17.07 -51.64 23.08
N GLY A 526 18.10 -51.41 23.90
CA GLY A 526 19.31 -52.22 23.93
C GLY A 526 19.06 -53.72 24.10
N THR A 527 19.81 -54.51 23.35
CA THR A 527 20.00 -55.93 23.61
C THR A 527 21.41 -56.12 24.17
N HIS A 528 21.44 -56.45 25.46
CA HIS A 528 22.52 -56.98 26.28
C HIS A 528 23.87 -57.31 25.60
N GLY A 529 24.90 -56.52 25.92
CA GLY A 529 26.27 -57.02 25.99
C GLY A 529 26.45 -57.84 27.28
N LYS A 530 26.44 -59.17 27.17
CA LYS A 530 26.93 -60.05 28.23
C LYS A 530 28.46 -59.95 28.28
N LYS A 531 28.98 -59.43 29.38
CA LYS A 531 30.39 -59.58 29.79
C LYS A 531 30.65 -61.06 30.08
N VAL A 532 31.59 -61.67 29.36
CA VAL A 532 32.25 -62.92 29.80
C VAL A 532 33.44 -62.49 30.65
N LYS A 533 33.42 -62.89 31.93
CA LYS A 533 34.59 -62.84 32.82
C LYS A 533 35.53 -63.98 32.42
N THR A 534 36.79 -63.64 32.29
CA THR A 534 37.95 -64.52 32.26
C THR A 534 37.94 -65.48 33.45
N GLN A 535 38.38 -66.71 33.20
CA GLN A 535 39.04 -67.53 34.19
C GLN A 535 40.53 -67.19 34.21
#